data_AF-A0A944MZH8-F1
#
_entry.id   AF-A0A944MZH8-F1
#
_cell.length_a   1.000
_cell.length_b   1.000
_cell.length_c   1.000
_cell.angle_alpha   90.00
_cell.angle_beta   90.00
_cell.angle_gamma   90.00
#
_symmetry.space_group_name_H-M   'P 1'
#
loop_
_entity.id
_entity.type
_entity.pdbx_description
1 polymer ?
#
loop_
_entity_poly.entity_id
_entity_poly.type
_entity_poly.pdbx_seq_one_letter_code
_entity_poly.pdbx_strand_id
1 'polypeptide(L)'
;MIGWFRNLFTAIGTVLHGMRVTLNVFSSTFNPDRKAFTEHFEYPELPAPVAARYRGFHRYDLTTCIACDQCAKACPVDCIYIGKEKATGGGKG
;
A
#
# COMPACT_ATOMS: atom_id res chain seq x y z
N MET A 1 -11.12 36.54 -37.17
CA MET A 1 -9.66 36.63 -36.93
C MET A 1 -9.33 36.89 -35.45
N ILE A 2 -9.91 37.90 -34.78
CA ILE A 2 -9.69 38.21 -33.35
C ILE A 2 -9.93 37.04 -32.36
N GLY A 3 -10.91 36.17 -32.60
CA GLY A 3 -11.23 35.06 -31.69
C GLY A 3 -10.14 33.99 -31.59
N TRP A 4 -9.40 33.74 -32.67
CA TRP A 4 -8.29 32.79 -32.68
C TRP A 4 -7.13 33.27 -31.80
N PHE A 5 -6.78 34.55 -31.91
CA PHE A 5 -5.75 35.17 -31.07
C PHE A 5 -6.12 35.12 -29.58
N ARG A 6 -7.39 35.43 -29.24
CA ARG A 6 -7.86 35.32 -27.85
C ARG A 6 -7.66 33.91 -27.29
N ASN A 7 -7.98 32.88 -28.06
CA ASN A 7 -7.83 31.49 -27.63
C ASN A 7 -6.35 31.08 -27.48
N LEU A 8 -5.48 31.55 -28.40
CA LEU A 8 -4.04 31.31 -28.32
C LEU A 8 -3.44 31.93 -27.05
N PHE A 9 -3.78 33.17 -26.74
CA PHE A 9 -3.31 33.83 -25.52
C PHE A 9 -3.85 33.17 -24.25
N THR A 10 -5.10 32.70 -24.25
CA THR A 10 -5.63 31.94 -23.11
C THR A 10 -4.90 30.61 -22.91
N ALA A 11 -4.58 29.89 -23.99
CA ALA A 11 -3.86 28.62 -23.91
C ALA A 11 -2.42 28.82 -23.42
N ILE A 12 -1.73 29.85 -23.91
CA ILE A 12 -0.39 30.20 -23.43
C ILE A 12 -0.44 30.58 -21.95
N GLY A 13 -1.44 31.37 -21.53
CA GLY A 13 -1.60 31.78 -20.13
C GLY A 13 -1.83 30.61 -19.18
N THR A 14 -2.66 29.63 -19.55
CA THR A 14 -2.90 28.44 -18.72
C THR A 14 -1.70 27.52 -18.68
N VAL A 15 -0.98 27.34 -19.79
CA VAL A 15 0.26 26.55 -19.84
C VAL A 15 1.34 27.19 -18.98
N LEU A 16 1.55 28.50 -19.07
CA LEU A 16 2.50 29.23 -18.23
C LEU A 16 2.13 29.15 -16.74
N HIS A 17 0.83 29.20 -16.42
CA HIS A 17 0.38 29.00 -15.05
C HIS A 17 0.73 27.58 -14.56
N GLY A 18 0.47 26.55 -15.36
CA GLY A 18 0.83 25.16 -15.02
C GLY A 18 2.34 25.01 -14.80
N MET A 19 3.15 25.53 -15.73
CA MET A 19 4.61 25.51 -15.64
C MET A 19 5.12 26.24 -14.40
N ARG A 20 4.54 27.38 -14.02
CA ARG A 20 4.92 28.10 -12.79
C ARG A 20 4.67 27.26 -11.54
N VAL A 21 3.55 26.55 -11.47
CA VAL A 21 3.25 25.66 -10.34
C VAL A 21 4.26 24.50 -10.29
N THR A 22 4.52 23.87 -11.44
CA THR A 22 5.52 22.79 -11.53
C THR A 22 6.91 23.27 -11.13
N LEU A 23 7.34 24.44 -11.62
CA LEU A 23 8.65 25.03 -11.28
C LEU A 23 8.76 25.35 -9.79
N ASN A 24 7.70 25.85 -9.17
CA ASN A 24 7.69 26.12 -7.73
C ASN A 24 7.83 24.82 -6.91
N VAL A 25 7.10 23.77 -7.27
CA VAL A 25 7.19 22.48 -6.56
C VAL A 25 8.54 21.82 -6.81
N PHE A 26 9.02 21.83 -8.05
CA PHE A 26 10.34 21.32 -8.42
C PHE A 26 11.46 22.04 -7.68
N SER A 27 11.44 23.38 -7.66
CA SER A 27 12.38 24.17 -6.87
C SER A 27 12.28 23.86 -5.37
N SER A 28 11.06 23.61 -4.86
CA SER A 28 10.88 23.22 -3.45
C SER A 28 11.47 21.86 -3.11
N THR A 29 11.67 20.97 -4.08
CA THR A 29 12.33 19.66 -3.90
C THR A 29 13.84 19.81 -3.66
N PHE A 30 14.49 20.82 -4.25
CA PHE A 30 15.92 21.08 -4.03
C PHE A 30 16.21 21.86 -2.74
N ASN A 31 15.18 22.36 -2.05
CA ASN A 31 15.35 22.99 -0.75
C ASN A 31 15.55 21.91 0.33
N PRO A 32 16.69 21.91 1.06
CA PRO A 32 17.04 20.86 2.02
C PRO A 32 16.08 20.77 3.21
N ASP A 33 15.31 21.82 3.48
CA ASP A 33 14.37 21.87 4.62
C ASP A 33 13.08 21.08 4.37
N ARG A 34 12.65 20.90 3.11
CA ARG A 34 11.35 20.29 2.79
C ARG A 34 11.45 18.84 2.36
N LYS A 35 12.59 18.42 1.79
CA LYS A 35 12.92 17.07 1.26
C LYS A 35 11.84 16.46 0.35
N ALA A 36 12.17 15.43 -0.42
CA ALA A 36 11.14 14.70 -1.16
C ALA A 36 10.31 13.81 -0.22
N PHE A 37 9.04 13.59 -0.55
CA PHE A 37 8.18 12.66 0.22
C PHE A 37 8.79 11.25 0.32
N THR A 38 9.48 10.82 -0.74
CA THR A 38 10.17 9.53 -0.80
C THR A 38 11.33 9.42 0.20
N GLU A 39 12.01 10.53 0.54
CA GLU A 39 13.09 10.54 1.54
C GLU A 39 12.57 10.31 2.97
N HIS A 40 11.27 10.56 3.22
CA HIS A 40 10.66 10.27 4.52
C HIS A 40 10.34 8.77 4.71
N PHE A 41 10.30 7.98 3.63
CA PHE A 41 9.95 6.56 3.63
C PHE A 41 10.78 5.79 2.58
N GLU A 42 12.09 5.88 2.68
CA GLU A 42 13.01 5.22 1.75
C GLU A 42 13.02 3.71 2.02
N TYR A 43 12.70 2.89 1.02
CA TYR A 43 12.70 1.44 1.16
C TYR A 43 14.03 0.89 0.62
N PRO A 44 14.72 -0.02 1.33
CA PRO A 44 14.29 -0.78 2.52
C PRO A 44 14.69 -0.21 3.90
N GLU A 45 15.49 0.85 3.96
CA GLU A 45 16.12 1.39 5.16
C GLU A 45 15.16 2.04 6.16
N LEU A 46 14.09 2.67 5.67
CA LEU A 46 13.14 3.46 6.43
C LEU A 46 11.70 3.09 6.04
N PRO A 47 11.24 1.87 6.39
CA PRO A 47 9.92 1.39 6.00
C PRO A 47 8.79 2.24 6.62
N ALA A 48 7.72 2.41 5.85
CA ALA A 48 6.54 3.13 6.32
C ALA A 48 5.90 2.44 7.53
N PRO A 49 5.42 3.20 8.53
CA PRO A 49 4.76 2.63 9.70
C PRO A 49 3.45 1.96 9.28
N VAL A 50 3.26 0.71 9.72
CA VAL A 50 2.00 -0.03 9.50
C VAL A 50 1.00 0.26 10.60
N ALA A 51 -0.28 0.42 10.23
CA ALA A 51 -1.34 0.63 11.20
C ALA A 51 -1.52 -0.59 12.11
N ALA A 52 -1.96 -0.39 13.36
CA ALA A 52 -2.10 -1.47 14.36
C ALA A 52 -3.05 -2.61 13.93
N ARG A 53 -4.02 -2.33 13.04
CA ARG A 53 -4.97 -3.32 12.49
C ARG A 53 -4.69 -3.68 11.03
N TYR A 54 -3.48 -3.42 10.55
CA TYR A 54 -3.07 -3.81 9.20
C TYR A 54 -3.11 -5.33 9.05
N ARG A 55 -3.74 -5.81 7.97
CA ARG A 55 -3.88 -7.25 7.67
C ARG A 55 -2.73 -7.69 6.78
N GLY A 56 -1.59 -7.99 7.41
CA GLY A 56 -0.40 -8.53 6.73
C GLY A 56 -0.44 -10.05 6.58
N PHE A 57 0.75 -10.67 6.57
CA PHE A 57 0.89 -12.12 6.55
C PHE A 57 0.25 -12.77 7.77
N HIS A 58 -0.49 -13.86 7.55
CA HIS A 58 -1.09 -14.66 8.61
C HIS A 58 0.02 -15.31 9.43
N ARG A 59 -0.05 -15.15 10.75
CA ARG A 59 0.78 -15.89 11.71
C ARG A 59 -0.02 -17.10 12.17
N TYR A 60 0.54 -18.28 12.03
CA TYR A 60 -0.08 -19.55 12.41
C TYR A 60 0.72 -20.20 13.54
N ASP A 61 0.02 -20.62 14.59
CA ASP A 61 0.57 -21.35 15.73
C ASP A 61 -0.09 -22.73 15.80
N LEU A 62 0.70 -23.79 15.60
CA LEU A 62 0.19 -25.17 15.64
C LEU A 62 -0.34 -25.57 17.00
N THR A 63 0.22 -25.02 18.09
CA THR A 63 -0.12 -25.45 19.46
C THR A 63 -1.52 -25.02 19.88
N THR A 64 -2.04 -23.95 19.26
CA THR A 64 -3.40 -23.43 19.50
C THR A 64 -4.43 -24.02 18.54
N CYS A 65 -3.99 -24.60 17.42
CA CYS A 65 -4.87 -25.15 16.41
C CYS A 65 -5.41 -26.52 16.81
N ILE A 66 -6.73 -26.67 16.84
CA ILE A 66 -7.42 -27.95 17.10
C ILE A 66 -7.93 -28.65 15.83
N ALA A 67 -7.48 -28.21 14.65
CA ALA A 67 -7.88 -28.73 13.35
C ALA A 67 -9.41 -28.78 13.12
N CYS A 68 -10.10 -27.66 13.40
CA CYS A 68 -11.57 -27.54 13.28
C CYS A 68 -12.08 -27.15 11.88
N ASP A 69 -11.20 -26.85 10.92
CA ASP A 69 -11.49 -26.40 9.54
C ASP A 69 -12.27 -25.09 9.38
N GLN A 70 -12.47 -24.33 10.45
CA GLN A 70 -13.26 -23.08 10.39
C GLN A 70 -12.58 -22.00 9.55
N CYS A 71 -11.27 -21.84 9.67
CA CYS A 71 -10.52 -20.86 8.87
C CYS A 71 -10.50 -21.21 7.37
N ALA A 72 -10.42 -22.50 7.03
CA ALA A 72 -10.51 -22.96 5.64
C ALA A 72 -11.90 -22.70 5.06
N LYS A 73 -12.96 -23.06 5.78
CA LYS A 73 -14.36 -22.81 5.35
C LYS A 73 -14.73 -21.34 5.23
N ALA A 74 -14.17 -20.49 6.09
CA ALA A 74 -14.42 -19.05 6.05
C ALA A 74 -13.61 -18.33 4.95
N CYS A 75 -12.63 -19.02 4.33
CA CYS A 75 -11.79 -18.42 3.31
C CYS A 75 -12.61 -18.17 2.03
N PRO A 76 -12.69 -16.93 1.52
CA PRO A 76 -13.48 -16.64 0.31
C PRO A 76 -12.82 -17.15 -0.98
N VAL A 77 -11.57 -17.60 -0.92
CA VAL A 77 -10.76 -18.03 -2.09
C VAL A 77 -10.17 -19.42 -1.91
N ASP A 78 -10.63 -20.18 -0.91
CA ASP A 78 -10.21 -21.57 -0.63
C ASP A 78 -8.68 -21.79 -0.63
N CYS A 79 -7.91 -20.85 -0.07
CA CYS A 79 -6.44 -20.91 -0.09
C CYS A 79 -5.80 -21.59 1.14
N ILE A 80 -6.60 -22.13 2.07
CA ILE A 80 -6.14 -22.77 3.30
C ILE A 80 -6.50 -24.25 3.29
N TYR A 81 -5.50 -25.11 3.51
CA TYR A 81 -5.65 -26.58 3.57
C TYR A 81 -5.19 -27.10 4.92
N ILE A 82 -5.96 -28.01 5.52
CA ILE A 82 -5.66 -28.58 6.84
C ILE A 82 -5.60 -30.11 6.73
N GLY A 83 -4.44 -30.68 7.05
CA GLY A 83 -4.25 -32.12 7.24
C GLY A 83 -4.49 -32.53 8.69
N LYS A 84 -5.08 -33.70 8.93
CA LYS A 84 -5.37 -34.24 10.27
C LYS A 84 -4.79 -35.63 10.41
N GLU A 85 -3.86 -35.79 11.34
CA GLU A 85 -3.34 -37.10 11.73
C GLU A 85 -3.75 -37.42 13.16
N LYS A 86 -4.22 -38.64 13.39
CA LYS A 86 -4.55 -39.11 14.74
C LYS A 86 -3.25 -39.50 15.42
N ALA A 87 -2.98 -38.97 16.60
CA ALA A 87 -1.89 -39.44 17.43
C ALA A 87 -2.09 -40.93 17.74
N THR A 88 -1.11 -41.76 17.41
CA THR A 88 -1.18 -43.24 17.48
C THR A 88 -1.08 -43.78 18.91
N GLY A 89 -1.53 -43.04 19.93
CA GLY A 89 -1.26 -43.36 21.34
C GLY A 89 -2.15 -42.71 22.40
N GLY A 90 -3.44 -42.46 22.14
CA GLY A 90 -4.33 -41.83 23.13
C GLY A 90 -5.77 -42.33 23.11
N GLY A 91 -6.05 -43.34 23.96
CA GLY A 91 -7.31 -43.56 24.70
C GLY A 91 -8.66 -43.51 23.96
N LYS A 92 -9.28 -44.68 23.84
CA LYS A 92 -10.74 -44.83 23.64
C LYS A 92 -11.50 -44.11 24.77
N GLY A 93 -12.49 -43.32 24.37
CA GLY A 93 -13.64 -42.88 25.17
C GLY A 93 -14.83 -42.82 24.25
#